data_AF-A0A2D0WLT1-F1
#
_entry.id   AF-A0A2D0WLT1-F1
#
_cell.length_a   1.000
_cell.length_b   1.000
_cell.length_c   1.000
_cell.angle_alpha   90.00
_cell.angle_beta   90.00
_cell.angle_gamma   90.00
#
_symmetry.space_group_name_H-M   'P 1'
#
loop_
_entity.id
_entity.type
_entity.pdbx_description
1 polymer ?
#
loop_
_entity_poly.entity_id
_entity_poly.type
_entity_poly.pdbx_seq_one_letter_code
_entity_poly.pdbx_strand_id
1 'polypeptide(L)'
;ACRPFFTFSIDNHNLTFIEADGIEHDPVTVQNIDIYTAQRVSVVLEANQPVDNYWIRAPPTGGDPSGNPNFNPNLTLAILRYKGAPEADPTSNNPGGAKLLDTQMHPIAQENPGMLGDGPADVAITLNISQPNPPFWDINGISYLSPTVPVLLQLLSGAKKVSICHFANEMYYDISLATRCSSVGTNLLLTKEQAY
;
A
#
# COMPACT_ATOMS: atom_id res chain seq x y z
N ALA A 1 -0.80 1.58 -12.98
CA ALA A 1 0.10 2.53 -12.28
C ALA A 1 1.08 1.72 -11.44
N CYS A 2 2.39 1.87 -11.64
CA CYS A 2 3.39 1.27 -10.76
C CYS A 2 3.60 2.22 -9.57
N ARG A 3 3.04 1.87 -8.41
CA ARG A 3 3.32 2.48 -7.11
C ARG A 3 2.97 3.98 -6.98
N PRO A 4 1.73 4.40 -7.30
CA PRO A 4 1.35 5.78 -7.09
C PRO A 4 1.21 6.08 -5.60
N PHE A 5 1.97 7.06 -5.12
CA PHE A 5 1.61 7.84 -3.94
C PHE A 5 1.18 9.23 -4.41
N PHE A 6 0.49 9.97 -3.57
CA PHE A 6 0.08 11.34 -3.89
C PHE A 6 0.86 12.33 -3.04
N THR A 7 1.33 13.43 -3.63
CA THR A 7 1.85 14.55 -2.87
C THR A 7 0.72 15.55 -2.65
N PHE A 8 0.14 15.54 -1.46
CA PHE A 8 -0.99 16.39 -1.09
C PHE A 8 -0.53 17.79 -0.67
N SER A 9 -1.21 18.83 -1.15
CA SER A 9 -1.03 20.22 -0.72
C SER A 9 -2.25 21.08 -0.99
N ILE A 10 -2.29 22.28 -0.38
CA ILE A 10 -3.33 23.29 -0.62
C ILE A 10 -2.62 24.62 -0.87
N ASP A 11 -2.94 25.26 -2.00
CA ASP A 11 -2.29 26.52 -2.40
C ASP A 11 -2.43 27.59 -1.32
N ASN A 12 -1.32 28.25 -1.01
CA ASN A 12 -1.22 29.34 -0.02
C ASN A 12 -1.64 28.95 1.41
N HIS A 13 -1.72 27.66 1.75
CA HIS A 13 -2.03 27.20 3.10
C HIS A 13 -0.94 26.30 3.65
N ASN A 14 -0.69 26.46 4.95
CA ASN A 14 0.09 25.49 5.71
C ASN A 14 -0.83 24.40 6.26
N LEU A 15 -0.29 23.19 6.36
CA LEU A 15 -0.93 22.04 6.97
C LEU A 15 -0.14 21.67 8.23
N THR A 16 -0.80 21.62 9.38
CA THR A 16 -0.18 21.14 10.61
C THR A 16 -0.54 19.68 10.81
N PHE A 17 0.39 18.79 10.51
CA PHE A 17 0.28 17.35 10.74
C PHE A 17 0.15 17.06 12.23
N ILE A 18 -0.77 16.17 12.61
CA ILE A 18 -1.05 15.80 14.01
C ILE A 18 -1.30 14.30 14.24
N GLU A 19 -1.48 13.52 13.17
CA GLU A 19 -1.82 12.10 13.28
C GLU A 19 -1.37 11.36 12.02
N ALA A 20 -0.81 10.16 12.20
CA ALA A 20 -0.58 9.20 11.13
C ALA A 20 -1.14 7.83 11.53
N ASP A 21 -1.93 7.24 10.62
CA ASP A 21 -2.46 5.88 10.70
C ASP A 21 -3.22 5.53 12.01
N GLY A 22 -3.84 6.53 12.64
CA GLY A 22 -4.59 6.39 13.89
C GLY A 22 -3.77 6.64 15.16
N ILE A 23 -2.52 7.09 15.05
CA ILE A 23 -1.64 7.41 16.17
C ILE A 23 -1.41 8.93 16.23
N GLU A 24 -1.60 9.54 17.40
CA GLU A 24 -1.38 10.96 17.60
C GLU A 24 0.12 11.31 17.61
N HIS A 25 0.49 12.40 16.95
CA HIS A 25 1.87 12.85 16.79
C HIS A 25 2.05 14.31 17.22
N ASP A 26 3.29 14.65 17.58
CA ASP A 26 3.67 16.04 17.83
C ASP A 26 3.40 16.90 16.57
N PRO A 27 2.82 18.10 16.72
CA PRO A 27 2.45 18.93 15.58
C PRO A 27 3.65 19.32 14.69
N VAL A 28 3.55 19.07 13.38
CA VAL A 28 4.54 19.50 12.39
C VAL A 28 3.88 20.30 11.28
N THR A 29 4.22 21.59 11.18
CA THR A 29 3.69 22.46 10.13
C THR A 29 4.50 22.35 8.84
N VAL A 30 3.83 21.99 7.74
CA VAL A 30 4.39 21.74 6.42
C VAL A 30 3.47 22.31 5.34
N GLN A 31 3.89 22.22 4.07
CA GLN A 31 3.04 22.58 2.92
C GLN A 31 2.72 21.38 2.03
N ASN A 32 3.51 20.31 2.11
CA ASN A 32 3.36 19.11 1.28
C ASN A 32 3.45 17.85 2.13
N ILE A 33 2.61 16.86 1.83
CA ILE A 33 2.60 15.55 2.50
C ILE A 33 2.52 14.46 1.43
N ASP A 34 3.48 13.55 1.41
CA ASP A 34 3.39 12.34 0.58
C ASP A 34 2.50 11.31 1.31
N ILE A 35 1.49 10.78 0.61
CA ILE A 35 0.58 9.77 1.14
C ILE A 35 0.67 8.53 0.26
N TYR A 36 1.19 7.44 0.85
CA TYR A 36 1.32 6.15 0.19
C TYR A 36 0.03 5.33 0.32
N THR A 37 -0.07 4.26 -0.46
CA THR A 37 -1.23 3.36 -0.44
C THR A 37 -1.57 2.92 0.99
N ALA A 38 -2.84 3.08 1.36
CA ALA A 38 -3.42 2.72 2.66
C ALA A 38 -2.96 3.55 3.87
N GLN A 39 -2.09 4.56 3.69
CA GLN A 39 -1.81 5.52 4.76
C GLN A 39 -2.96 6.51 4.95
N ARG A 40 -3.13 7.01 6.18
CA ARG A 40 -4.02 8.10 6.56
C ARG A 40 -3.25 9.11 7.40
N VAL A 41 -3.55 10.38 7.21
CA VAL A 41 -3.01 11.47 8.03
C VAL A 41 -4.14 12.42 8.41
N SER A 42 -4.07 12.97 9.63
CA SER A 42 -4.88 14.13 9.99
C SER A 42 -4.01 15.37 10.03
N VAL A 43 -4.55 16.45 9.48
CA VAL A 43 -3.91 17.77 9.44
C VAL A 43 -4.88 18.84 9.90
N VAL A 44 -4.36 19.83 10.60
CA VAL A 44 -5.07 21.07 10.89
C VAL A 44 -4.77 22.05 9.76
N LEU A 45 -5.82 22.52 9.11
CA LEU A 45 -5.80 23.62 8.17
C LEU A 45 -6.35 24.87 8.85
N GLU A 46 -5.57 25.93 8.90
CA GLU A 46 -6.07 27.24 9.31
C GLU A 46 -6.62 27.99 8.11
N ALA A 47 -7.93 28.29 8.12
CA ALA A 47 -8.58 29.08 7.08
C ALA A 47 -8.34 30.59 7.29
N ASN A 48 -7.07 31.00 7.20
CA ASN A 48 -6.57 32.34 7.55
C ASN A 48 -6.13 33.18 6.33
N GLN A 49 -6.41 32.70 5.11
CA GLN A 49 -6.13 33.42 3.87
C GLN A 49 -7.29 34.35 3.47
N PRO A 50 -7.08 35.31 2.55
CA PRO A 50 -8.18 36.12 2.00
C PRO A 50 -9.34 35.26 1.47
N VAL A 51 -10.56 35.83 1.46
CA VAL A 51 -11.74 35.13 0.92
C VAL A 51 -11.56 34.93 -0.59
N ASP A 52 -11.21 33.71 -0.98
CA ASP A 52 -11.01 33.32 -2.37
C ASP A 52 -11.19 31.79 -2.57
N ASN A 53 -10.95 31.32 -3.78
CA ASN A 53 -10.82 29.92 -4.15
C ASN A 53 -9.33 29.52 -4.22
N TYR A 54 -8.97 28.37 -3.66
CA TYR A 54 -7.61 27.84 -3.65
C TYR A 54 -7.59 26.40 -4.18
N TRP A 55 -6.59 26.05 -4.99
CA TRP A 55 -6.42 24.67 -5.44
C TRP A 55 -5.97 23.78 -4.28
N ILE A 56 -6.69 22.68 -4.10
CA ILE A 56 -6.22 21.47 -3.42
C ILE A 56 -5.54 20.62 -4.50
N ARG A 57 -4.33 20.12 -4.23
CA ARG A 57 -3.53 19.37 -5.19
C ARG A 57 -3.18 18.01 -4.63
N ALA A 58 -3.26 17.00 -5.48
CA ALA A 58 -2.80 15.65 -5.18
C ALA A 58 -2.21 14.98 -6.43
N PRO A 59 -1.16 15.54 -7.06
CA PRO A 59 -0.50 14.87 -8.18
C PRO A 59 0.00 13.47 -7.75
N PRO A 60 -0.30 12.41 -8.53
CA PRO A 60 0.28 11.10 -8.30
C PRO A 60 1.74 11.08 -8.73
N THR A 61 2.58 10.36 -7.98
CA THR A 61 3.94 10.01 -8.38
C THR A 61 3.92 8.75 -9.23
N GLY A 62 4.53 8.81 -10.41
CA GLY A 62 4.56 7.70 -11.35
C GLY A 62 3.33 7.61 -12.24
N GLY A 63 3.42 6.73 -13.25
CA GLY A 63 2.58 6.82 -14.44
C GLY A 63 3.30 7.61 -15.53
N ASP A 64 3.17 7.14 -16.77
CA ASP A 64 3.76 7.78 -17.93
C ASP A 64 2.61 8.28 -18.83
N PRO A 65 2.52 9.60 -19.10
CA PRO A 65 1.58 10.15 -20.07
C PRO A 65 1.67 9.46 -21.45
N SER A 66 2.84 8.91 -21.81
CA SER A 66 3.02 8.14 -23.04
C SER A 66 2.16 6.86 -23.09
N GLY A 67 1.90 6.26 -21.92
CA GLY A 67 1.09 5.03 -21.78
C GLY A 67 -0.39 5.30 -21.50
N ASN A 68 -0.77 6.55 -21.24
CA ASN A 68 -2.17 6.96 -21.08
C ASN A 68 -2.35 8.43 -21.50
N PRO A 69 -2.89 8.71 -22.70
CA PRO A 69 -3.08 10.07 -23.19
C PRO A 69 -4.09 10.89 -22.36
N ASN A 70 -4.90 10.24 -21.52
CA ASN A 70 -5.84 10.90 -20.61
C ASN A 70 -5.23 11.17 -19.22
N PHE A 71 -3.97 10.80 -18.99
CA PHE A 71 -3.29 11.05 -17.72
C PHE A 71 -2.54 12.38 -17.77
N ASN A 72 -3.00 13.34 -16.95
CA ASN A 72 -2.28 14.58 -16.71
C ASN A 72 -2.13 14.78 -15.19
N PRO A 73 -0.92 14.61 -14.61
CA PRO A 73 -0.71 14.74 -13.18
C PRO A 73 -1.04 16.15 -12.66
N ASN A 74 -0.93 17.18 -13.52
CA ASN A 74 -1.23 18.57 -13.17
C ASN A 74 -2.73 18.87 -13.04
N LEU A 75 -3.60 17.95 -13.48
CA LEU A 75 -5.07 18.08 -13.38
C LEU A 75 -5.66 17.30 -12.20
N THR A 76 -4.83 16.82 -11.28
CA THR A 76 -5.30 16.15 -10.05
C THR A 76 -5.61 17.20 -8.99
N LEU A 77 -6.71 17.92 -9.20
CA LEU A 77 -7.09 19.13 -8.46
C LEU A 77 -8.48 19.01 -7.83
N ALA A 78 -8.68 19.73 -6.72
CA ALA A 78 -9.97 20.03 -6.12
C ALA A 78 -9.99 21.48 -5.61
N ILE A 79 -11.15 22.00 -5.17
CA ILE A 79 -11.30 23.40 -4.77
C ILE A 79 -11.55 23.51 -3.27
N LEU A 80 -10.69 24.27 -2.57
CA LEU A 80 -11.00 24.85 -1.27
C LEU A 80 -11.64 26.23 -1.52
N ARG A 81 -12.91 26.38 -1.18
CA ARG A 81 -13.66 27.63 -1.38
C ARG A 81 -14.03 28.28 -0.06
N TYR A 82 -13.54 29.49 0.18
CA TYR A 82 -13.98 30.29 1.32
C TYR A 82 -15.43 30.74 1.14
N LYS A 83 -16.17 30.84 2.25
CA LYS A 83 -17.53 31.38 2.22
C LYS A 83 -17.47 32.84 1.75
N GLY A 84 -18.20 33.15 0.68
CA GLY A 84 -18.24 34.48 0.06
C GLY A 84 -17.35 34.63 -1.18
N ALA A 85 -16.51 33.65 -1.48
CA ALA A 85 -15.78 33.59 -2.74
C ALA A 85 -16.75 33.20 -3.90
N PRO A 86 -16.49 33.66 -5.13
CA PRO A 86 -17.32 33.32 -6.29
C PRO A 86 -17.26 31.83 -6.61
N GLU A 87 -18.32 31.31 -7.23
CA GLU A 87 -18.35 29.96 -7.79
C GLU A 87 -17.54 29.91 -9.10
N ALA A 88 -16.23 29.84 -8.94
CA ALA A 88 -15.26 29.78 -10.04
C ALA A 88 -14.08 28.88 -9.67
N ASP A 89 -13.29 28.52 -10.68
CA ASP A 89 -12.02 27.84 -10.51
C ASP A 89 -10.98 28.78 -9.87
N PRO A 90 -10.15 28.29 -8.94
CA PRO A 90 -9.02 29.03 -8.41
C PRO A 90 -8.05 29.48 -9.51
N THR A 91 -7.50 30.69 -9.35
CA THR A 91 -6.33 31.17 -10.12
C THR A 91 -5.05 31.12 -9.30
N SER A 92 -5.06 30.41 -8.16
CA SER A 92 -3.93 30.28 -7.27
C SER A 92 -2.81 29.44 -7.90
N ASN A 93 -1.57 29.74 -7.52
CA ASN A 93 -0.39 28.97 -7.91
C ASN A 93 0.10 28.16 -6.71
N ASN A 94 0.71 27.00 -6.96
CA ASN A 94 1.40 26.24 -5.92
C ASN A 94 2.69 26.99 -5.52
N PRO A 95 2.81 27.52 -4.29
CA PRO A 95 4.02 28.21 -3.88
C PRO A 95 5.18 27.24 -3.60
N GLY A 96 4.94 25.92 -3.59
CA GLY A 96 5.87 24.94 -3.05
C GLY A 96 5.93 25.01 -1.52
N GLY A 97 7.00 24.47 -0.93
CA GLY A 97 7.25 24.57 0.51
C GLY A 97 7.88 23.30 1.09
N ALA A 98 8.02 23.30 2.42
CA ALA A 98 8.53 22.16 3.16
C ALA A 98 7.61 20.95 3.02
N LYS A 99 8.21 19.79 2.85
CA LYS A 99 7.54 18.50 2.82
C LYS A 99 7.72 17.81 4.17
N LEU A 100 6.68 17.17 4.68
CA LEU A 100 6.78 16.31 5.86
C LEU A 100 7.73 15.16 5.60
N LEU A 101 8.69 14.95 6.50
CA LEU A 101 9.58 13.79 6.49
C LEU A 101 9.16 12.84 7.61
N ASP A 102 9.21 11.54 7.34
CA ASP A 102 8.91 10.48 8.33
C ASP A 102 9.75 10.63 9.59
N THR A 103 10.99 11.14 9.47
CA THR A 103 11.88 11.38 10.62
C THR A 103 11.41 12.49 11.56
N GLN A 104 10.42 13.30 11.14
CA GLN A 104 9.81 14.34 11.96
C GLN A 104 8.51 13.84 12.62
N MET A 105 8.02 12.66 12.26
CA MET A 105 6.82 12.06 12.84
C MET A 105 7.19 11.40 14.17
N HIS A 106 6.96 12.12 15.26
CA HIS A 106 7.13 11.60 16.61
C HIS A 106 5.77 11.42 17.28
N PRO A 107 5.39 10.21 17.70
CA PRO A 107 4.18 10.02 18.49
C PRO A 107 4.24 10.86 19.77
N ILE A 108 3.11 11.41 20.20
CA ILE A 108 3.05 12.16 21.46
C ILE A 108 3.40 11.23 22.64
N ALA A 109 3.86 11.81 23.75
CA ALA A 109 4.29 11.03 24.92
C ALA A 109 3.19 10.09 25.46
N GLN A 110 1.92 10.46 25.33
CA GLN A 110 0.75 9.71 25.80
C GLN A 110 0.51 8.41 25.03
N GLU A 111 0.95 8.35 23.76
CA GLU A 111 0.92 7.10 22.99
C GLU A 111 1.89 6.05 23.58
N ASN A 112 2.76 6.48 24.51
CA ASN A 112 3.78 5.65 25.15
C ASN A 112 4.50 4.79 24.11
N PRO A 113 5.05 5.39 23.03
CA PRO A 113 5.72 4.63 21.99
C PRO A 113 6.80 3.79 22.68
N GLY A 114 6.67 2.47 22.59
CA GLY A 114 7.55 1.55 23.31
C GLY A 114 9.00 1.90 23.02
N MET A 115 9.84 1.98 24.06
CA MET A 115 11.27 2.12 23.86
C MET A 115 11.79 0.78 23.33
N LEU A 116 12.39 0.81 22.14
CA LEU A 116 13.28 -0.28 21.74
C LEU A 116 14.40 -0.32 22.77
N GLY A 117 14.59 -1.44 23.45
CA GLY A 117 15.74 -1.61 24.34
C GLY A 117 17.06 -1.56 23.55
N ASP A 118 18.17 -1.32 24.25
CA ASP A 118 19.50 -1.30 23.63
C ASP A 118 20.05 -2.71 23.30
N GLY A 119 19.30 -3.75 23.65
CA GLY A 119 19.64 -5.15 23.38
C GLY A 119 19.19 -5.62 21.99
N PRO A 120 19.76 -6.72 21.49
CA PRO A 120 19.26 -7.35 20.27
C PRO A 120 17.83 -7.85 20.47
N ALA A 121 17.04 -7.86 19.38
CA ALA A 121 15.71 -8.45 19.40
C ALA A 121 15.77 -9.94 19.77
N ASP A 122 14.77 -10.43 20.53
CA ASP A 122 14.66 -11.86 20.88
C ASP A 122 14.58 -12.75 19.64
N VAL A 123 13.90 -12.25 18.59
CA VAL A 123 13.78 -12.89 17.29
C VAL A 123 13.97 -11.84 16.21
N ALA A 124 15.08 -11.93 15.47
CA ALA A 124 15.33 -11.10 14.29
C ALA A 124 14.90 -11.87 13.03
N ILE A 125 13.93 -11.33 12.29
CA ILE A 125 13.48 -11.90 11.01
C ILE A 125 13.87 -10.95 9.89
N THR A 126 14.74 -11.41 9.01
CA THR A 126 15.05 -10.69 7.77
C THR A 126 14.06 -11.09 6.68
N LEU A 127 13.44 -10.10 6.05
CA LEU A 127 12.53 -10.29 4.91
C LEU A 127 13.27 -9.98 3.61
N ASN A 128 13.69 -11.03 2.90
CA ASN A 128 14.29 -10.92 1.57
C ASN A 128 13.20 -10.84 0.52
N ILE A 129 12.90 -9.62 0.08
CA ILE A 129 11.88 -9.36 -0.94
C ILE A 129 12.54 -9.43 -2.32
N SER A 130 12.03 -10.28 -3.19
CA SER A 130 12.53 -10.43 -4.56
C SER A 130 11.40 -10.71 -5.55
N GLN A 131 11.67 -10.61 -6.85
CA GLN A 131 10.71 -10.94 -7.91
C GLN A 131 11.37 -11.84 -8.97
N PRO A 132 11.81 -13.06 -8.59
CA PRO A 132 12.56 -13.93 -9.50
C PRO A 132 11.68 -14.45 -10.65
N ASN A 133 10.36 -14.57 -10.43
CA ASN A 133 9.39 -15.05 -11.42
C ASN A 133 8.24 -14.04 -11.57
N PRO A 134 8.41 -12.93 -12.33
CA PRO A 134 7.32 -12.01 -12.60
C PRO A 134 6.09 -12.73 -13.19
N PRO A 135 4.86 -12.38 -12.78
CA PRO A 135 4.49 -11.22 -11.97
C PRO A 135 4.57 -11.44 -10.44
N PHE A 136 4.97 -12.62 -9.98
CA PHE A 136 4.92 -13.00 -8.56
C PHE A 136 6.10 -12.45 -7.77
N TRP A 137 5.78 -11.94 -6.57
CA TRP A 137 6.77 -11.48 -5.60
C TRP A 137 7.02 -12.57 -4.57
N ASP A 138 8.29 -12.75 -4.22
CA ASP A 138 8.75 -13.66 -3.19
C ASP A 138 9.13 -12.88 -1.93
N ILE A 139 8.83 -13.48 -0.78
CA ILE A 139 9.41 -13.12 0.51
C ILE A 139 10.17 -14.35 1.00
N ASN A 140 11.48 -14.22 1.20
CA ASN A 140 12.36 -15.32 1.57
C ASN A 140 12.32 -16.50 0.57
N GLY A 141 12.22 -16.19 -0.73
CA GLY A 141 12.19 -17.18 -1.82
C GLY A 141 10.87 -17.93 -1.95
N ILE A 142 9.80 -17.44 -1.32
CA ILE A 142 8.48 -18.07 -1.35
C ILE A 142 7.46 -17.04 -1.88
N SER A 143 6.77 -17.40 -2.95
CA SER A 143 5.59 -16.68 -3.45
C SER A 143 4.36 -16.99 -2.59
N TYR A 144 3.60 -15.97 -2.22
CA TYR A 144 2.30 -16.17 -1.58
C TYR A 144 1.26 -16.65 -2.60
N LEU A 145 0.65 -17.80 -2.32
CA LEU A 145 -0.54 -18.29 -3.01
C LEU A 145 -1.62 -18.55 -1.97
N SER A 146 -2.79 -17.92 -2.16
CA SER A 146 -3.89 -18.06 -1.20
C SER A 146 -4.25 -19.54 -1.01
N PRO A 147 -4.24 -20.05 0.23
CA PRO A 147 -4.61 -21.43 0.49
C PRO A 147 -6.10 -21.66 0.25
N THR A 148 -6.48 -22.90 -0.10
CA THR A 148 -7.89 -23.30 -0.28
C THR A 148 -8.66 -23.33 1.04
N VAL A 149 -7.96 -23.58 2.15
CA VAL A 149 -8.51 -23.49 3.51
C VAL A 149 -7.88 -22.26 4.19
N PRO A 150 -8.67 -21.29 4.67
CA PRO A 150 -8.13 -20.11 5.36
C PRO A 150 -7.22 -20.50 6.53
N VAL A 151 -6.10 -19.79 6.70
CA VAL A 151 -5.09 -20.09 7.73
C VAL A 151 -5.70 -20.15 9.12
N LEU A 152 -6.61 -19.22 9.45
CA LEU A 152 -7.32 -19.22 10.72
C LEU A 152 -8.11 -20.52 10.94
N LEU A 153 -8.79 -21.02 9.90
CA LEU A 153 -9.55 -22.26 9.99
C LEU A 153 -8.64 -23.49 10.14
N GLN A 154 -7.46 -23.50 9.50
CA GLN A 154 -6.47 -24.58 9.70
C GLN A 154 -6.03 -24.64 11.16
N LEU A 155 -5.74 -23.49 11.79
CA LEU A 155 -5.36 -23.41 13.20
C LEU A 155 -6.48 -23.87 14.13
N LEU A 156 -7.71 -23.39 13.90
CA LEU A 156 -8.89 -23.80 14.67
C LEU A 156 -9.19 -25.30 14.51
N SER A 157 -8.77 -25.91 13.40
CA SER A 157 -8.88 -27.35 13.14
C SER A 157 -7.72 -28.16 13.75
N GLY A 158 -6.84 -27.53 14.54
CA GLY A 158 -5.75 -28.18 15.27
C GLY A 158 -4.41 -28.26 14.52
N ALA A 159 -4.28 -27.59 13.37
CA ALA A 159 -3.00 -27.54 12.66
C ALA A 159 -1.95 -26.77 13.49
N LYS A 160 -0.80 -27.40 13.76
CA LYS A 160 0.38 -26.74 14.37
C LYS A 160 1.32 -26.14 13.33
N LYS A 161 1.17 -26.56 12.07
CA LYS A 161 1.85 -26.02 10.90
C LYS A 161 0.79 -25.75 9.85
N VAL A 162 0.76 -24.52 9.35
CA VAL A 162 -0.23 -24.06 8.38
C VAL A 162 0.33 -24.11 6.96
N SER A 163 -0.56 -24.36 6.01
CA SER A 163 -0.27 -24.32 4.58
C SER A 163 -0.54 -22.89 4.12
N ILE A 164 0.51 -22.08 3.99
CA ILE A 164 0.42 -20.67 3.57
C ILE A 164 0.83 -20.44 2.12
N CYS A 165 1.47 -21.44 1.50
CA CYS A 165 1.91 -21.44 0.11
C CYS A 165 1.77 -22.85 -0.46
N HIS A 166 1.19 -22.99 -1.64
CA HIS A 166 1.42 -24.15 -2.48
C HIS A 166 2.66 -23.83 -3.32
N PHE A 167 3.68 -24.68 -3.35
CA PHE A 167 4.75 -24.50 -4.33
C PHE A 167 4.15 -24.78 -5.71
N ALA A 168 4.18 -23.81 -6.63
CA ALA A 168 3.72 -23.97 -8.02
C ALA A 168 4.64 -24.88 -8.86
N ASN A 169 5.26 -25.89 -8.25
CA ASN A 169 5.96 -26.96 -8.97
C ASN A 169 5.03 -28.12 -9.37
N GLU A 170 3.74 -28.03 -9.04
CA GLU A 170 2.71 -28.86 -9.65
C GLU A 170 1.69 -27.97 -10.35
N MET A 171 1.93 -27.68 -11.64
CA MET A 171 0.84 -27.39 -12.57
C MET A 171 -0.02 -28.65 -12.64
N TYR A 172 -0.98 -28.77 -11.72
CA TYR A 172 -2.05 -29.75 -11.82
C TYR A 172 -3.01 -29.22 -12.90
N TYR A 173 -2.94 -29.79 -14.09
CA TYR A 173 -4.01 -29.69 -15.07
C TYR A 173 -5.25 -30.33 -14.44
N ASP A 174 -6.22 -29.50 -14.08
CA ASP A 174 -7.54 -29.95 -13.66
C ASP A 174 -8.24 -30.59 -14.86
N ILE A 175 -8.25 -31.93 -14.90
CA ILE A 175 -9.31 -32.66 -15.57
C ILE A 175 -10.02 -33.49 -14.51
N SER A 176 -11.21 -33.01 -14.15
CA SER A 176 -12.23 -33.71 -13.40
C SER A 176 -12.22 -35.21 -13.68
N LEU A 177 -11.95 -36.02 -12.65
CA LEU A 177 -12.62 -37.29 -12.40
C LEU A 177 -12.35 -37.70 -10.95
N ALA A 178 -13.42 -37.66 -10.14
CA ALA A 178 -13.45 -38.21 -8.80
C ALA A 178 -12.98 -39.67 -8.80
N THR A 179 -12.05 -40.07 -7.94
CA THR A 179 -12.01 -41.38 -7.25
C THR A 179 -11.04 -41.33 -6.07
N ARG A 180 -11.37 -42.14 -5.05
CA ARG A 180 -10.94 -42.18 -3.65
C ARG A 180 -9.45 -42.47 -3.39
N CYS A 181 -9.08 -42.08 -2.17
CA CYS A 181 -7.98 -42.59 -1.34
C CYS A 181 -7.75 -44.12 -1.44
N SER A 182 -6.51 -44.53 -1.73
CA SER A 182 -5.87 -45.75 -1.20
C SER A 182 -4.40 -45.84 -1.66
N SER A 183 -3.54 -46.29 -0.75
CA SER A 183 -2.14 -46.66 -0.95
C SER A 183 -1.92 -47.77 -1.99
N VAL A 184 -0.69 -47.83 -2.49
CA VAL A 184 0.11 -48.98 -3.00
C VAL A 184 0.66 -48.68 -4.40
N GLY A 185 1.98 -48.73 -4.50
CA GLY A 185 2.70 -48.46 -5.74
C GLY A 185 2.57 -49.56 -6.77
N THR A 186 2.68 -49.19 -8.05
CA THR A 186 3.22 -50.06 -9.10
C THR A 186 3.65 -49.19 -10.29
N ASN A 187 4.82 -49.51 -10.86
CA ASN A 187 5.29 -48.98 -12.13
C ASN A 187 4.29 -49.32 -13.24
N LEU A 188 3.98 -48.39 -14.15
CA LEU A 188 3.45 -48.78 -15.46
C LEU A 188 3.87 -47.86 -16.60
N LEU A 189 4.24 -48.53 -17.68
CA LEU A 189 4.75 -48.07 -18.96
C LEU A 189 3.84 -47.06 -19.67
N LEU A 190 4.46 -46.07 -20.30
CA LEU A 190 3.83 -45.17 -21.27
C LEU A 190 3.88 -45.80 -22.68
N THR A 191 2.72 -46.08 -23.27
CA THR A 191 2.56 -46.24 -24.72
C THR A 191 1.69 -45.12 -25.27
N LYS A 192 2.16 -44.54 -26.37
CA LYS A 192 1.64 -43.36 -27.06
C LYS A 192 0.70 -43.80 -28.19
N GLU A 193 -0.48 -43.20 -28.31
CA GLU A 193 -1.28 -43.13 -29.56
C GLU A 193 -2.36 -42.06 -29.37
N GLN A 194 -2.21 -40.86 -29.94
CA GLN A 194 -2.68 -40.39 -31.26
C GLN A 194 -4.21 -40.35 -31.45
N ALA A 195 -4.72 -39.11 -31.37
CA ALA A 195 -5.75 -38.45 -32.20
C ALA A 195 -6.98 -39.26 -32.64
N TYR A 196 -8.18 -38.81 -32.22
CA TYR A 196 -9.00 -37.81 -32.92
C TYR A 196 -9.86 -37.04 -31.92
#